data_AF-A0A2Z5QW48-F1
#
_entry.id   AF-A0A2Z5QW48-F1
#
_cell.length_a   1.000
_cell.length_b   1.000
_cell.length_c   1.000
_cell.angle_alpha   90.00
_cell.angle_beta   90.00
_cell.angle_gamma   90.00
#
_symmetry.space_group_name_H-M   'P 1'
#
loop_
_entity.id
_entity.type
_entity.pdbx_description
1 polymer ?
#
loop_
_entity_poly.entity_id
_entity_poly.type
_entity_poly.pdbx_seq_one_letter_code
_entity_poly.pdbx_strand_id
1 'polypeptide(L)'
;MKLESYDTSAGTYSPATRTQPAKNVPKPIKPKNMNENSEEGFYSSLAFMAASMQYLMTTGDSQYTEQVKLHPEEKKNYDIMVEQYSVLQTGEVWFEDPKYVITLETSSSNKSGKYYLWPATITTAVGTYLVTAGQVRDMPANERKISSKVVMRGEYTGGVWELAGIQAFSSTVKP
;
A
#
# COMPACT_ATOMS: atom_id res chain seq x y z
N MET A 1 -2.07 -0.47 -11.62
CA MET A 1 -1.15 -1.64 -11.66
C MET A 1 -1.69 -2.73 -10.76
N LYS A 2 -1.21 -3.97 -10.90
CA LYS A 2 -1.64 -5.10 -10.07
C LYS A 2 -0.47 -6.06 -9.87
N LEU A 3 -0.39 -6.69 -8.69
CA LEU A 3 0.52 -7.80 -8.44
C LEU A 3 -0.10 -9.10 -8.99
N GLU A 4 0.70 -9.92 -9.66
CA GLU A 4 0.21 -11.12 -10.36
C GLU A 4 0.02 -12.33 -9.44
N SER A 5 0.66 -12.37 -8.27
CA SER A 5 0.70 -13.57 -7.44
C SER A 5 0.54 -13.28 -5.96
N TYR A 6 -0.32 -14.07 -5.32
CA TYR A 6 -0.62 -14.01 -3.89
C TYR A 6 -0.66 -15.42 -3.32
N ASP A 7 -0.20 -15.58 -2.08
CA ASP A 7 -0.38 -16.80 -1.31
C ASP A 7 -1.77 -16.77 -0.64
N THR A 8 -2.60 -17.75 -1.00
CA THR A 8 -3.98 -17.94 -0.52
C THR A 8 -4.14 -19.23 0.29
N SER A 9 -3.03 -19.85 0.70
CA SER A 9 -3.02 -21.10 1.48
C SER A 9 -3.75 -21.00 2.82
N ALA A 10 -3.95 -19.79 3.35
CA ALA A 10 -4.73 -19.54 4.57
C ALA A 10 -6.23 -19.83 4.42
N GLY A 11 -6.74 -19.99 3.19
CA GLY A 11 -8.15 -20.30 2.89
C GLY A 11 -8.84 -19.22 2.06
N THR A 12 -10.15 -19.36 1.87
CA THR A 12 -10.95 -18.38 1.12
C THR A 12 -11.02 -17.06 1.86
N TYR A 13 -10.69 -15.97 1.17
CA TYR A 13 -10.81 -14.60 1.69
C TYR A 13 -12.26 -14.29 2.11
N SER A 14 -12.42 -13.77 3.33
CA SER A 14 -13.67 -13.21 3.81
C SER A 14 -13.47 -11.72 4.11
N PRO A 15 -14.27 -10.81 3.51
CA PRO A 15 -14.18 -9.40 3.80
C PRO A 15 -14.56 -9.09 5.24
N ALA A 16 -14.15 -7.92 5.72
CA ALA A 16 -14.56 -7.41 7.02
C ALA A 16 -16.07 -7.12 7.07
N THR A 17 -16.65 -7.22 8.26
CA THR A 17 -18.07 -6.94 8.54
C THR A 17 -18.18 -6.00 9.73
N ARG A 18 -19.39 -5.63 10.14
CA ARG A 18 -19.56 -4.80 11.36
C ARG A 18 -19.17 -5.52 12.66
N THR A 19 -18.99 -6.84 12.63
CA THR A 19 -18.74 -7.66 13.83
C THR A 19 -17.44 -8.45 13.79
N GLN A 20 -16.79 -8.57 12.63
CA GLN A 20 -15.55 -9.32 12.47
C GLN A 20 -14.62 -8.62 11.47
N PRO A 21 -13.29 -8.61 11.72
CA PRO A 21 -12.30 -8.17 10.74
C PRO A 21 -12.23 -9.14 9.56
N ALA A 22 -11.53 -8.72 8.50
CA ALA A 22 -11.27 -9.58 7.35
C ALA A 22 -10.48 -10.83 7.76
N LYS A 23 -10.72 -11.94 7.06
CA LYS A 23 -10.04 -13.22 7.29
C LYS A 23 -9.41 -13.73 6.01
N ASN A 24 -8.32 -14.48 6.15
CA ASN A 24 -7.58 -15.10 5.05
C ASN A 24 -7.19 -14.08 3.97
N VAL A 25 -6.68 -12.92 4.39
CA VAL A 25 -6.21 -11.88 3.48
C VAL A 25 -5.08 -12.46 2.62
N PRO A 26 -5.18 -12.41 1.27
CA PRO A 26 -4.13 -12.93 0.40
C PRO A 26 -2.79 -12.24 0.64
N LYS A 27 -1.74 -13.04 0.85
CA LYS A 27 -0.40 -12.56 1.17
C LYS A 27 0.36 -12.21 -0.11
N PRO A 28 0.92 -10.99 -0.26
CA PRO A 28 1.70 -10.62 -1.44
C PRO A 28 2.91 -11.54 -1.64
N ILE A 29 3.11 -12.07 -2.86
CA ILE A 29 4.32 -12.82 -3.21
C ILE A 29 5.29 -11.89 -3.94
N LYS A 30 6.53 -11.82 -3.45
CA LYS A 30 7.59 -11.01 -4.07
C LYS A 30 7.87 -11.47 -5.50
N PRO A 31 7.74 -10.60 -6.53
CA PRO A 31 8.03 -10.97 -7.91
C PRO A 31 9.52 -11.30 -8.12
N LYS A 32 9.81 -12.32 -8.94
CA LYS A 32 11.20 -12.73 -9.24
C LYS A 32 11.99 -11.64 -9.95
N ASN A 33 11.34 -10.91 -10.85
CA ASN A 33 11.93 -9.83 -11.64
C ASN A 33 11.98 -8.48 -10.89
N MET A 34 11.44 -8.39 -9.67
CA MET A 34 11.42 -7.15 -8.89
C MET A 34 12.81 -6.53 -8.73
N ASN A 35 13.86 -7.35 -8.67
CA ASN A 35 15.24 -6.87 -8.49
C ASN A 35 16.00 -6.70 -9.81
N GLU A 36 15.35 -6.78 -10.97
CA GLU A 36 15.99 -6.56 -12.27
C GLU A 36 16.07 -5.06 -12.58
N ASN A 37 17.18 -4.61 -13.16
CA ASN A 37 17.38 -3.21 -13.59
C ASN A 37 16.67 -2.93 -14.93
N SER A 38 15.35 -3.07 -14.93
CA SER A 38 14.47 -2.86 -16.08
C SER A 38 13.22 -2.08 -15.70
N GLU A 39 12.52 -1.53 -16.69
CA GLU A 39 11.23 -0.89 -16.45
C GLU A 39 10.21 -1.88 -15.85
N GLU A 40 10.25 -3.14 -16.27
CA GLU A 40 9.42 -4.23 -15.74
C GLU A 40 9.77 -4.56 -14.29
N GLY A 41 11.06 -4.51 -13.92
CA GLY A 41 11.50 -4.68 -12.53
C GLY A 41 11.02 -3.53 -11.64
N PHE A 42 11.08 -2.29 -12.15
CA PHE A 42 10.52 -1.13 -11.46
C PHE A 42 8.99 -1.23 -11.32
N TYR A 43 8.27 -1.60 -12.38
CA TYR A 43 6.83 -1.87 -12.34
C TYR A 43 6.50 -2.91 -11.27
N SER A 44 7.24 -4.02 -11.26
CA SER A 44 7.01 -5.13 -10.32
C SER A 44 7.29 -4.72 -8.88
N SER A 45 8.27 -3.83 -8.65
CA SER A 45 8.53 -3.22 -7.35
C SER A 45 7.38 -2.33 -6.88
N LEU A 46 6.81 -1.51 -7.77
CA LEU A 46 5.64 -0.67 -7.45
C LEU A 46 4.38 -1.51 -7.21
N ALA A 47 4.15 -2.54 -8.02
CA ALA A 47 3.00 -3.44 -7.88
C ALA A 47 3.06 -4.22 -6.56
N PHE A 48 4.25 -4.71 -6.20
CA PHE A 48 4.47 -5.36 -4.91
C PHE A 48 4.28 -4.38 -3.75
N MET A 49 4.82 -3.16 -3.83
CA MET A 49 4.59 -2.12 -2.82
C MET A 49 3.10 -1.81 -2.63
N ALA A 50 2.34 -1.65 -3.72
CA ALA A 50 0.89 -1.42 -3.63
C ALA A 50 0.14 -2.58 -2.95
N ALA A 51 0.49 -3.82 -3.29
CA ALA A 51 -0.09 -5.00 -2.65
C ALA A 51 0.30 -5.14 -1.17
N SER A 52 1.54 -4.81 -0.82
CA SER A 52 2.02 -4.80 0.56
C SER A 52 1.32 -3.73 1.39
N MET A 53 1.11 -2.53 0.84
CA MET A 53 0.32 -1.47 1.47
C MET A 53 -1.14 -1.87 1.69
N GLN A 54 -1.75 -2.51 0.70
CA GLN A 54 -3.09 -3.07 0.85
C GLN A 54 -3.14 -4.06 2.01
N TYR A 55 -2.15 -4.97 2.12
CA TYR A 55 -2.09 -5.94 3.20
C TYR A 55 -1.92 -5.27 4.57
N LEU A 56 -1.00 -4.30 4.69
CA LEU A 56 -0.80 -3.49 5.89
C LEU A 56 -2.09 -2.77 6.32
N MET A 57 -2.78 -2.10 5.39
CA MET A 57 -4.03 -1.39 5.70
C MET A 57 -5.19 -2.32 6.09
N THR A 58 -5.11 -3.61 5.72
CA THR A 58 -6.16 -4.59 6.02
C THR A 58 -5.89 -5.32 7.32
N THR A 59 -4.61 -5.57 7.65
CA THR A 59 -4.21 -6.48 8.74
C THR A 59 -3.35 -5.82 9.81
N GLY A 60 -2.77 -4.67 9.52
CA GLY A 60 -1.76 -4.00 10.36
C GLY A 60 -0.35 -4.59 10.25
N ASP A 61 -0.16 -5.66 9.48
CA ASP A 61 1.11 -6.37 9.36
C ASP A 61 2.00 -5.79 8.24
N SER A 62 3.20 -5.34 8.60
CA SER A 62 4.16 -4.64 7.75
C SER A 62 5.23 -5.55 7.10
N GLN A 63 5.19 -6.87 7.31
CA GLN A 63 6.28 -7.75 6.88
C GLN A 63 6.57 -7.71 5.37
N TYR A 64 5.56 -7.37 4.54
CA TYR A 64 5.69 -7.34 3.08
C TYR A 64 6.19 -6.00 2.57
N THR A 65 5.85 -4.91 3.24
CA THR A 65 6.31 -3.57 2.87
C THR A 65 7.77 -3.36 3.29
N GLU A 66 8.24 -4.03 4.34
CA GLU A 66 9.66 -4.07 4.75
C GLU A 66 10.60 -4.69 3.70
N GLN A 67 10.05 -5.47 2.77
CA GLN A 67 10.81 -6.08 1.67
C GLN A 67 11.05 -5.12 0.48
N VAL A 68 10.51 -3.90 0.56
CA VAL A 68 10.68 -2.82 -0.41
C VAL A 68 11.66 -1.79 0.14
N LYS A 69 12.60 -1.33 -0.69
CA LYS A 69 13.51 -0.26 -0.31
C LYS A 69 12.86 1.09 -0.62
N LEU A 70 12.62 1.90 0.41
CA LEU A 70 12.14 3.27 0.27
C LEU A 70 13.31 4.26 0.37
N HIS A 71 13.21 5.36 -0.38
CA HIS A 71 14.10 6.51 -0.19
C HIS A 71 14.00 7.00 1.28
N PRO A 72 15.10 7.46 1.92
CA PRO A 72 15.10 7.78 3.36
C PRO A 72 14.03 8.77 3.81
N GLU A 73 13.73 9.79 3.00
CA GLU A 73 12.67 10.76 3.30
C GLU A 73 11.28 10.13 3.35
N GLU A 74 11.01 9.16 2.46
CA GLU A 74 9.74 8.44 2.41
C GLU A 74 9.65 7.42 3.54
N LYS A 75 10.77 6.78 3.87
CA LYS A 75 10.87 5.80 4.95
C LYS A 75 10.41 6.39 6.29
N LYS A 76 10.77 7.64 6.58
CA LYS A 76 10.37 8.32 7.83
C LYS A 76 8.84 8.42 7.96
N ASN A 77 8.17 8.90 6.91
CA ASN A 77 6.71 9.07 6.97
C ASN A 77 5.99 7.71 6.90
N TYR A 78 6.57 6.77 6.17
CA TYR A 78 6.12 5.39 6.11
C TYR A 78 6.17 4.70 7.49
N ASP A 79 7.22 4.92 8.28
CA ASP A 79 7.34 4.31 9.62
C ASP A 79 6.26 4.81 10.59
N ILE A 80 5.94 6.10 10.55
CA ILE A 80 4.82 6.68 11.31
C ILE A 80 3.50 6.01 10.91
N MET A 81 3.30 5.78 9.62
CA MET A 81 2.11 5.11 9.12
C MET A 81 2.06 3.64 9.58
N VAL A 82 3.15 2.88 9.51
CA VAL A 82 3.20 1.51 10.04
C VAL A 82 2.79 1.46 11.51
N GLU A 83 3.32 2.38 12.32
CA GLU A 83 2.95 2.49 13.73
C GLU A 83 1.44 2.73 13.91
N GLN A 84 0.84 3.63 13.13
CA GLN A 84 -0.60 3.90 13.15
C GLN A 84 -1.46 2.69 12.79
N TYR A 85 -1.04 1.91 11.78
CA TYR A 85 -1.80 0.72 11.34
C TYR A 85 -1.54 -0.52 12.19
N SER A 86 -0.51 -0.53 13.05
CA SER A 86 -0.19 -1.69 13.91
C SER A 86 -1.34 -2.11 14.82
N VAL A 87 -2.20 -1.17 15.22
CA VAL A 87 -3.41 -1.46 16.03
C VAL A 87 -4.38 -2.43 15.35
N LEU A 88 -4.37 -2.53 14.02
CA LEU A 88 -5.22 -3.47 13.29
C LEU A 88 -4.84 -4.93 13.57
N GLN A 89 -3.60 -5.20 13.96
CA GLN A 89 -3.13 -6.57 14.27
C GLN A 89 -3.84 -7.16 15.50
N THR A 90 -4.42 -6.33 16.37
CA THR A 90 -5.17 -6.81 17.54
C THR A 90 -6.47 -7.52 17.12
N GLY A 91 -6.97 -7.23 15.92
CA GLY A 91 -8.29 -7.66 15.46
C GLY A 91 -9.45 -6.94 16.14
N GLU A 92 -9.19 -5.95 17.01
CA GLU A 92 -10.21 -5.12 17.66
C GLU A 92 -10.54 -3.87 16.84
N VAL A 93 -9.68 -3.48 15.90
CA VAL A 93 -9.86 -2.34 15.00
C VAL A 93 -9.79 -2.80 13.56
N TRP A 94 -10.76 -2.41 12.72
CA TRP A 94 -10.69 -2.65 11.29
C TRP A 94 -11.57 -1.68 10.48
N PHE A 95 -11.11 -1.40 9.26
CA PHE A 95 -11.85 -0.69 8.24
C PHE A 95 -12.79 -1.64 7.48
N GLU A 96 -13.92 -1.15 6.99
CA GLU A 96 -14.86 -1.94 6.19
C GLU A 96 -14.21 -2.48 4.91
N ASP A 97 -13.62 -1.58 4.12
CA ASP A 97 -13.08 -1.88 2.78
C ASP A 97 -11.85 -1.00 2.52
N PRO A 98 -10.74 -1.24 3.26
CA PRO A 98 -9.51 -0.52 3.02
C PRO A 98 -9.01 -0.83 1.61
N LYS A 99 -8.63 0.20 0.85
CA LYS A 99 -8.06 0.06 -0.50
C LYS A 99 -6.83 0.93 -0.64
N TYR A 100 -5.76 0.36 -1.18
CA TYR A 100 -4.58 1.10 -1.62
C TYR A 100 -4.27 0.73 -3.08
N VAL A 101 -4.45 1.69 -3.98
CA VAL A 101 -4.31 1.47 -5.43
C VAL A 101 -3.36 2.51 -6.01
N ILE A 102 -2.40 2.04 -6.81
CA ILE A 102 -1.57 2.89 -7.66
C ILE A 102 -2.03 2.70 -9.11
N THR A 103 -2.48 3.78 -9.74
CA THR A 103 -2.86 3.81 -11.15
C THR A 103 -1.80 4.56 -11.92
N LEU A 104 -1.18 3.92 -12.91
CA LEU A 104 -0.20 4.58 -13.78
C LEU A 104 -0.94 5.41 -14.81
N GLU A 105 -0.49 6.64 -15.03
CA GLU A 105 -1.10 7.56 -16.00
C GLU A 105 -0.57 7.34 -17.42
N THR A 106 0.55 6.63 -17.55
CA THR A 106 1.22 6.32 -18.83
C THR A 106 1.55 4.84 -18.91
N SER A 107 1.65 4.30 -20.13
CA SER A 107 1.97 2.89 -20.37
C SER A 107 3.43 2.52 -20.10
N SER A 108 4.33 3.50 -20.14
CA SER A 108 5.76 3.35 -19.82
C SER A 108 6.21 4.51 -18.93
N SER A 109 7.33 4.31 -18.26
CA SER A 109 8.03 5.33 -17.51
C SER A 109 8.87 6.21 -18.42
N ASN A 110 9.34 7.35 -17.88
CA ASN A 110 10.33 8.20 -18.50
C ASN A 110 11.67 8.02 -17.78
N LYS A 111 12.73 7.76 -18.53
CA LYS A 111 14.09 7.67 -17.97
C LYS A 111 14.76 9.04 -17.98
N SER A 112 15.26 9.47 -16.83
CA SER A 112 16.01 10.73 -16.67
C SER A 112 17.25 10.50 -15.82
N GLY A 113 18.41 10.42 -16.49
CA GLY A 113 19.67 10.04 -15.84
C GLY A 113 19.57 8.65 -15.21
N LYS A 114 19.77 8.58 -13.89
CA LYS A 114 19.69 7.34 -13.10
C LYS A 114 18.27 6.97 -12.65
N TYR A 115 17.27 7.83 -12.91
CA TYR A 115 15.91 7.66 -12.41
C TYR A 115 14.97 7.14 -13.50
N TYR A 116 14.05 6.27 -13.08
CA TYR A 116 12.81 5.95 -13.78
C TYR A 116 11.68 6.73 -13.13
N LEU A 117 10.90 7.46 -13.93
CA LEU A 117 9.85 8.36 -13.48
C LEU A 117 8.51 7.94 -14.08
N TRP A 118 7.54 7.59 -13.25
CA TRP A 118 6.24 7.12 -13.69
C TRP A 118 5.12 7.95 -13.06
N PRO A 119 4.46 8.83 -13.84
CA PRO A 119 3.29 9.55 -13.35
C PRO A 119 2.20 8.57 -12.93
N ALA A 120 1.63 8.78 -11.75
CA ALA A 120 0.62 7.91 -11.16
C ALA A 120 -0.40 8.69 -10.33
N THR A 121 -1.58 8.10 -10.15
CA THR A 121 -2.53 8.48 -9.10
C THR A 121 -2.51 7.41 -8.02
N ILE A 122 -2.24 7.80 -6.78
CA ILE A 122 -2.45 6.97 -5.60
C ILE A 122 -3.86 7.22 -5.09
N THR A 123 -4.62 6.15 -4.90
CA THR A 123 -5.96 6.18 -4.32
C THR A 123 -5.97 5.34 -3.05
N THR A 124 -6.38 5.96 -1.96
CA THR A 124 -6.67 5.28 -0.70
C THR A 124 -8.15 5.35 -0.39
N ALA A 125 -8.75 4.25 0.05
CA ALA A 125 -10.05 4.26 0.70
C ALA A 125 -10.02 3.48 2.02
N VAL A 126 -10.97 3.77 2.90
CA VAL A 126 -11.16 3.09 4.21
C VAL A 126 -12.58 2.50 4.36
N GLY A 127 -13.42 2.65 3.34
CA GLY A 127 -14.82 2.24 3.39
C GLY A 127 -15.74 3.26 4.07
N THR A 128 -16.94 2.83 4.41
CA THR A 128 -18.02 3.66 4.98
C THR A 128 -18.08 3.63 6.50
N TYR A 129 -17.40 2.68 7.15
CA TYR A 129 -17.29 2.61 8.61
C TYR A 129 -15.94 2.03 9.07
N LEU A 130 -15.62 2.32 10.32
CA LEU A 130 -14.54 1.73 11.12
C LEU A 130 -15.18 1.02 12.32
N VAL A 131 -14.65 -0.14 12.70
CA VAL A 131 -14.97 -0.78 13.97
C VAL A 131 -13.82 -0.63 14.94
N THR A 132 -14.12 -0.31 16.20
CA THR A 132 -13.14 -0.24 17.31
C THR A 132 -13.74 -0.91 18.53
N ALA A 133 -13.15 -2.00 19.00
CA ALA A 133 -13.62 -2.78 20.14
C ALA A 133 -15.14 -3.11 20.07
N GLY A 134 -15.62 -3.49 18.88
CA GLY A 134 -17.03 -3.81 18.60
C GLY A 134 -17.96 -2.60 18.42
N GLN A 135 -17.48 -1.37 18.61
CA GLN A 135 -18.24 -0.15 18.32
C GLN A 135 -18.06 0.25 16.86
N VAL A 136 -19.18 0.51 16.16
CA VAL A 136 -19.14 0.96 14.77
C VAL A 136 -19.18 2.49 14.71
N ARG A 137 -18.22 3.09 14.01
CA ARG A 137 -18.19 4.51 13.67
C ARG A 137 -18.33 4.67 12.17
N ASP A 138 -19.37 5.38 11.71
CA ASP A 138 -19.49 5.70 10.29
C ASP A 138 -18.44 6.75 9.89
N MET A 139 -17.81 6.53 8.74
CA MET A 139 -16.82 7.43 8.15
C MET A 139 -17.52 8.54 7.38
N PRO A 140 -17.21 9.83 7.66
CA PRO A 140 -17.70 10.96 6.87
C PRO A 140 -17.35 10.80 5.39
N ALA A 141 -18.24 11.20 4.49
CA ALA A 141 -18.07 10.99 3.04
C ALA A 141 -16.75 11.56 2.48
N ASN A 142 -16.29 12.69 3.02
CA ASN A 142 -15.03 13.35 2.67
C ASN A 142 -13.78 12.65 3.20
N GLU A 143 -13.90 11.68 4.11
CA GLU A 143 -12.79 10.91 4.69
C GLU A 143 -12.70 9.48 4.14
N ARG A 144 -13.72 9.00 3.41
CA ARG A 144 -13.79 7.61 2.93
C ARG A 144 -12.75 7.26 1.87
N LYS A 145 -12.36 8.26 1.07
CA LYS A 145 -11.48 8.08 -0.09
C LYS A 145 -10.72 9.36 -0.40
N ILE A 146 -9.42 9.22 -0.61
CA ILE A 146 -8.53 10.31 -1.04
C ILE A 146 -7.80 9.83 -2.29
N SER A 147 -7.50 10.74 -3.21
CA SER A 147 -6.67 10.46 -4.37
C SER A 147 -5.72 11.61 -4.63
N SER A 148 -4.49 11.30 -5.04
CA SER A 148 -3.44 12.29 -5.25
C SER A 148 -2.58 11.88 -6.44
N LYS A 149 -2.25 12.86 -7.27
CA LYS A 149 -1.31 12.68 -8.38
C LYS A 149 0.12 12.79 -7.85
N VAL A 150 0.95 11.85 -8.25
CA VAL A 150 2.36 11.74 -7.87
C VAL A 150 3.19 11.35 -9.08
N VAL A 151 4.52 11.45 -8.95
CA VAL A 151 5.46 10.81 -9.87
C VAL A 151 6.22 9.77 -9.08
N MET A 152 5.96 8.51 -9.37
CA MET A 152 6.71 7.39 -8.80
C MET A 152 8.14 7.47 -9.33
N ARG A 153 9.12 7.54 -8.43
CA ARG A 153 10.54 7.57 -8.78
C ARG A 153 11.20 6.28 -8.34
N GLY A 154 11.91 5.63 -9.26
CA GLY A 154 12.77 4.50 -8.98
C GLY A 154 14.23 4.83 -9.26
N GLU A 155 15.11 4.58 -8.30
CA GLU A 155 16.56 4.54 -8.51
C GLU A 155 17.05 3.11 -8.29
N TYR A 156 17.72 2.53 -9.28
CA TYR A 156 18.27 1.18 -9.15
C TYR A 156 19.67 1.24 -8.54
N THR A 157 19.82 0.70 -7.33
CA THR A 157 21.09 0.73 -6.59
C THR A 157 21.27 -0.54 -5.76
N GLY A 158 22.47 -1.13 -5.80
CA GLY A 158 22.79 -2.32 -5.00
C GLY A 158 21.90 -3.54 -5.29
N GLY A 159 21.41 -3.70 -6.51
CA GLY A 159 20.57 -4.84 -6.90
C GLY A 159 19.09 -4.71 -6.54
N VAL A 160 18.64 -3.53 -6.11
CA VAL A 160 17.24 -3.28 -5.69
C VAL A 160 16.79 -1.88 -6.14
N TRP A 161 15.48 -1.73 -6.36
CA TRP A 161 14.87 -0.43 -6.59
C TRP A 161 14.64 0.30 -5.28
N GLU A 162 15.22 1.48 -5.15
CA GLU A 162 14.85 2.46 -4.12
C GLU A 162 13.71 3.33 -4.64
N LEU A 163 12.55 3.26 -3.97
CA LEU A 163 11.31 3.90 -4.40
C LEU A 163 11.07 5.23 -3.68
N ALA A 164 10.54 6.22 -4.41
CA ALA A 164 10.01 7.46 -3.88
C ALA A 164 8.76 7.95 -4.62
N GLY A 165 8.13 9.01 -4.12
CA GLY A 165 6.83 9.47 -4.62
C GLY A 165 5.66 8.64 -4.06
N ILE A 166 5.91 7.93 -2.96
CA ILE A 166 4.88 7.21 -2.21
C ILE A 166 4.29 8.20 -1.22
N GLN A 167 3.00 8.45 -1.29
CA GLN A 167 2.39 9.38 -0.35
C GLN A 167 2.17 8.70 1.00
N ALA A 168 2.82 9.19 2.04
CA ALA A 168 2.38 8.95 3.40
C ALA A 168 1.14 9.81 3.69
N PHE A 169 0.20 9.28 4.47
CA PHE A 169 -0.98 10.04 4.87
C PHE A 169 -0.55 11.32 5.60
N SER A 170 -0.70 12.48 4.95
CA SER A 170 -0.76 13.72 5.71
C SER A 170 -2.09 13.68 6.45
N SER A 171 -2.03 13.47 7.77
CA SER A 171 -3.15 13.72 8.66
C SER A 171 -3.49 15.22 8.60
N THR A 172 -4.23 15.61 7.57
CA THR A 172 -5.05 16.83 7.61
C THR A 172 -6.41 16.45 8.18
N VAL A 173 -6.41 15.73 9.31
CA VAL A 173 -7.48 15.92 10.29
C VAL A 173 -7.08 17.20 10.99
N LYS A 174 -7.63 18.33 10.53
CA LYS A 174 -7.55 19.56 11.33
C LYS A 174 -8.14 19.25 12.72
N PRO A 175 -7.54 19.76 13.80
CA PRO A 175 -8.14 19.66 15.12
C PRO A 175 -9.53 20.30 15.16
#